data_AF-A0A4D7DZR7-F1
#
_entry.id   AF-A0A4D7DZR7-F1
#
_cell.length_a   1.000
_cell.length_b   1.000
_cell.length_c   1.000
_cell.angle_alpha   90.00
_cell.angle_beta   90.00
_cell.angle_gamma   90.00
#
_symmetry.space_group_name_H-M   'P 1'
#
loop_
_entity.id
_entity.type
_entity.pdbx_description
1 polymer ?
#
loop_
_entity_poly.entity_id
_entity_poly.type
_entity_poly.pdbx_seq_one_letter_code
_entity_poly.pdbx_strand_id
1 'polypeptide(L)' 'MIEEHGAEFADDRTACVEAMRTAKEIALDRAVNGADLALINFQIAHPNGWVLDTIPLESLVRTN' A
#
# COMPACT_ATOMS: atom_id res chain seq x y z
N MET A 1 -7.26 -9.32 -15.13
CA MET A 1 -7.02 -7.86 -15.07
C MET A 1 -6.64 -7.57 -13.63
N ILE A 2 -5.44 -7.06 -13.39
CA ILE A 2 -4.98 -6.61 -12.07
C ILE A 2 -5.29 -5.13 -12.04
N GLU A 3 -6.19 -4.69 -11.15
CA GLU A 3 -6.45 -3.26 -10.95
C GLU A 3 -5.23 -2.65 -10.25
N GLU A 4 -4.44 -1.88 -10.98
CA GLU A 4 -3.29 -1.16 -10.45
C GLU A 4 -3.76 0.10 -9.71
N HIS A 5 -3.79 0.02 -8.39
CA HIS A 5 -3.98 1.20 -7.53
C HIS A 5 -2.63 1.88 -7.30
N GLY A 6 -2.16 2.65 -8.29
CA GLY A 6 -0.95 3.46 -8.19
C GLY A 6 -1.29 4.93 -7.91
N ALA A 7 -0.50 5.61 -7.08
CA ALA A 7 -0.59 7.03 -6.83
C ALA A 7 0.68 7.75 -7.34
N GLU A 8 0.51 8.83 -8.13
CA GLU A 8 1.59 9.68 -8.63
C GLU A 8 1.93 10.79 -7.62
N PHE A 9 3.21 11.03 -7.35
CA PHE A 9 3.65 11.99 -6.31
C PHE A 9 4.79 12.91 -6.78
N ALA A 10 4.82 14.14 -6.23
CA ALA A 10 5.66 15.26 -6.69
C ALA A 10 7.08 15.32 -6.08
N ASP A 11 7.34 14.63 -4.97
CA ASP A 11 8.69 14.45 -4.40
C ASP A 11 8.78 13.08 -3.68
N ASP A 12 9.97 12.44 -3.72
CA ASP A 12 10.18 11.05 -3.27
C ASP A 12 9.86 10.83 -1.78
N ARG A 13 10.05 11.84 -0.92
CA ARG A 13 9.82 11.73 0.52
C ARG A 13 8.33 11.80 0.82
N THR A 14 7.63 12.72 0.18
CA THR A 14 6.16 12.85 0.26
C THR A 14 5.49 11.66 -0.39
N ALA A 15 6.05 11.14 -1.49
CA ALA A 15 5.58 9.94 -2.16
C ALA A 15 5.53 8.72 -1.24
N CYS A 16 6.61 8.50 -0.47
CA CYS A 16 6.68 7.38 0.46
C CYS A 16 5.67 7.51 1.61
N VAL A 17 5.54 8.71 2.18
CA VAL A 17 4.59 8.98 3.28
C VAL A 17 3.13 8.81 2.82
N GLU A 18 2.77 9.37 1.67
CA GLU A 18 1.42 9.26 1.12
C GLU A 18 1.10 7.85 0.63
N ALA A 19 2.10 7.13 0.08
CA ALA A 19 1.95 5.71 -0.27
C ALA A 19 1.68 4.85 0.98
N MET A 20 2.43 5.05 2.08
CA MET A 20 2.18 4.36 3.34
C MET A 20 0.82 4.70 3.94
N ARG A 21 0.40 5.97 3.85
CA ARG A 21 -0.91 6.42 4.30
C ARG A 21 -2.02 5.73 3.52
N THR A 22 -1.92 5.73 2.19
CA THR A 22 -2.87 5.06 1.29
C THR A 22 -2.93 3.56 1.58
N ALA A 23 -1.78 2.91 1.73
CA ALA A 23 -1.71 1.49 2.09
C ALA A 23 -2.42 1.19 3.41
N LYS A 24 -2.29 2.09 4.41
CA LYS A 24 -2.98 1.96 5.71
C LYS A 24 -4.48 2.16 5.60
N GLU A 25 -4.94 3.12 4.81
CA GLU A 25 -6.37 3.34 4.55
C GLU A 25 -7.00 2.12 3.85
N ILE A 26 -6.31 1.55 2.85
CA ILE A 26 -6.74 0.30 2.18
C ILE A 26 -6.76 -0.86 3.17
N ALA A 27 -5.74 -1.02 4.01
CA ALA A 27 -5.69 -2.08 5.01
C ALA A 27 -6.86 -1.99 5.99
N LEU A 28 -7.19 -0.78 6.46
CA LEU A 28 -8.30 -0.55 7.38
C LEU A 28 -9.66 -0.84 6.72
N ASP A 29 -9.90 -0.36 5.50
CA ASP A 29 -11.13 -0.65 4.76
C ASP A 29 -11.31 -2.16 4.55
N ARG A 30 -10.25 -2.83 4.07
CA ARG A 30 -10.23 -4.28 3.87
C ARG A 30 -10.48 -5.04 5.18
N ALA A 31 -9.86 -4.63 6.28
CA ALA A 31 -10.08 -5.24 7.60
C ALA A 31 -11.51 -5.08 8.10
N VAL A 32 -12.10 -3.88 7.96
CA VAL A 32 -13.49 -3.60 8.34
C VAL A 32 -14.46 -4.45 7.50
N ASN A 33 -14.12 -4.67 6.23
CA ASN A 33 -14.88 -5.53 5.32
C ASN A 33 -14.60 -7.04 5.52
N GLY A 34 -13.80 -7.43 6.52
CA GLY A 34 -13.53 -8.83 6.87
C GLY A 34 -12.56 -9.55 5.92
N ALA A 35 -11.79 -8.81 5.13
CA ALA A 35 -10.78 -9.39 4.25
C ALA A 35 -9.56 -9.90 5.05
N ASP A 36 -8.99 -11.02 4.60
CA ASP A 36 -7.75 -11.56 5.16
C ASP A 36 -6.55 -10.75 4.67
N LEU A 37 -6.06 -9.85 5.52
CA LEU A 37 -4.93 -8.98 5.22
C LEU A 37 -3.59 -9.72 5.10
N ALA A 38 -3.48 -10.95 5.61
CA ALA A 38 -2.25 -11.74 5.54
C ALA A 38 -1.90 -12.14 4.09
N LEU A 39 -2.89 -12.11 3.20
CA LEU A 39 -2.73 -12.43 1.79
C LEU A 39 -2.60 -11.20 0.89
N ILE A 40 -2.63 -9.98 1.46
CA ILE A 40 -2.64 -8.73 0.69
C ILE A 40 -1.35 -7.95 0.93
N ASN A 41 -0.65 -7.67 -0.16
CA ASN A 41 0.55 -6.84 -0.16
C ASN A 41 0.28 -5.52 -0.86
N PHE A 42 0.85 -4.44 -0.34
CA PHE A 42 0.95 -3.15 -1.00
C PHE A 42 2.32 -3.01 -1.66
N GLN A 43 2.35 -2.76 -2.95
CA GLN A 43 3.60 -2.61 -3.71
C GLN A 43 3.85 -1.13 -3.99
N ILE A 44 5.05 -0.68 -3.65
CA ILE A 44 5.54 0.63 -4.07
C ILE A 44 6.34 0.39 -5.35
N ALA A 45 5.86 0.89 -6.48
CA ALA A 45 6.50 0.72 -7.77
C ALA A 45 6.97 2.08 -8.32
N HIS A 46 8.16 2.08 -8.93
CA HIS A 46 8.63 3.18 -9.74
C HIS A 46 7.83 3.21 -11.07
N PRO A 47 7.61 4.38 -11.70
CA PRO A 47 6.84 4.49 -12.95
C PRO A 47 7.36 3.65 -14.13
N ASN A 48 8.59 3.14 -14.06
CA ASN A 48 9.16 2.21 -15.04
C ASN A 48 8.75 0.74 -14.81
N GLY A 49 7.83 0.48 -13.87
CA GLY A 49 7.35 -0.86 -13.50
C GLY A 49 8.24 -1.61 -12.51
N TRP A 50 9.29 -0.99 -11.97
CA TRP A 50 10.16 -1.64 -10.98
C TRP A 50 9.53 -1.55 -9.59
N VAL A 51 9.33 -2.69 -8.94
CA VAL A 51 8.90 -2.72 -7.54
C VAL A 51 10.08 -2.28 -6.67
N LEU A 52 9.90 -1.18 -5.96
CA LEU A 52 10.86 -0.63 -4.99
C LEU A 52 10.71 -1.30 -3.63
N ASP A 53 9.47 -1.55 -3.20
CA ASP A 53 9.18 -2.19 -1.92
C ASP A 53 7.84 -2.94 -1.94
N THR A 54 7.68 -3.90 -1.03
CA THR A 54 6.45 -4.67 -0.84
C THR A 54 6.14 -4.79 0.64
N ILE A 55 5.00 -4.22 1.04
CA ILE A 55 4.58 -4.13 2.43
C ILE A 55 3.35 -5.02 2.64
N PRO A 56 3.40 -6.04 3.50
CA PRO A 56 2.21 -6.82 3.84
C PRO A 56 1.22 -5.97 4.63
N LEU A 57 -0.05 -5.92 4.22
CA LEU A 57 -1.05 -5.03 4.84
C LEU A 57 -1.29 -5.35 6.31
N GLU A 58 -1.15 -6.61 6.72
CA GLU A 58 -1.23 -7.01 8.13
C GLU A 58 -0.21 -6.30 9.03
N SER A 59 0.96 -5.90 8.50
CA SER A 59 1.98 -5.16 9.24
C SER A 59 1.58 -3.71 9.53
N LEU A 60 0.71 -3.14 8.69
CA LEU A 60 0.25 -1.74 8.79
C LEU A 60 -0.88 -1.54 9.82
N VAL A 61 -1.60 -2.62 10.16
CA VAL A 61 -2.65 -2.60 11.18
C VAL A 61 -2.07 -2.78 12.58
N ARG A 62 -0.88 -3.36 12.71
CA ARG A 62 -0.27 -3.77 13.98
C ARG A 62 0.60 -2.72 14.67
N THR A 63 0.39 -1.43 14.39
CA THR A 63 1.04 -0.33 15.12
C THR A 63 0.08 0.26 16.15
N ASN A 64 0.10 -0.31 17.36
CA ASN A 64 -0.43 0.30 18.58
C ASN A 64 0.61 0.11 19.69
#